data_AF-A0A292PRQ8-F1
#
_entry.id   AF-A0A292PRQ8-F1
#
_cell.length_a   1.000
_cell.length_b   1.000
_cell.length_c   1.000
_cell.angle_alpha   90.00
_cell.angle_beta   90.00
_cell.angle_gamma   90.00
#
_symmetry.space_group_name_H-M   'P 1'
#
loop_
_entity.id
_entity.type
_entity.pdbx_description
1 polymer ?
#
loop_
_entity_poly.entity_id
_entity_poly.type
_entity_poly.pdbx_seq_one_letter_code
_entity_poly.pdbx_strand_id
1 'polypeptide(L)'
;MGHGLSTERPQITSFLESEMIALEGADSVKVYVHKGLLKAHSKVSGECWWSCFHSDTIKRFVEYLYQGDYTGLLPGSAPTAAPGSLATPKSLNYQGVFVSHAELFMLAKSRGIDPLGEICMAKLQEDMGKAHEELPDSMFSENVVELLRYSYSHCYMSDNPAWGELQKITSKVCVEKIGLILEMPGASLLSGEGKLMKDLMIGAVERLKEAESRLADMEKGKKPAATHRQGYSEQKERSGSSSATPWWKFST
;
A
#
# COMPACT_ATOMS: atom_id res chain seq x y z
N MET A 1 5.74 13.62 18.63
CA MET A 1 6.24 12.98 19.86
C MET A 1 6.22 11.48 19.61
N GLY A 2 7.39 10.87 19.41
CA GLY A 2 7.47 9.43 19.15
C GLY A 2 7.35 8.68 20.47
N HIS A 3 6.25 7.95 20.68
CA HIS A 3 6.22 6.93 21.72
C HIS A 3 7.22 5.86 21.28
N GLY A 4 8.37 5.80 21.98
CA GLY A 4 9.29 4.69 21.82
C GLY A 4 8.51 3.40 22.08
N LEU A 5 8.37 2.57 21.05
CA LEU A 5 7.82 1.23 21.20
C LEU A 5 8.69 0.53 22.25
N SER A 6 8.12 0.23 23.41
CA SER A 6 8.84 -0.54 24.44
C SER A 6 9.21 -1.88 23.81
N THR A 7 10.50 -2.08 23.56
CA THR A 7 11.09 -3.32 23.05
C THR A 7 11.30 -4.33 24.18
N GLU A 8 10.73 -4.09 25.36
CA GLU A 8 10.85 -4.99 26.48
C GLU A 8 10.10 -6.29 26.19
N ARG A 9 10.86 -7.37 26.08
CA ARG A 9 10.35 -8.71 25.79
C ARG A 9 9.32 -9.10 26.85
N PRO A 10 8.13 -9.60 26.47
CA PRO A 10 7.12 -10.02 27.44
C PRO A 10 7.70 -11.04 28.43
N GLN A 11 7.39 -10.92 29.72
CA GLN A 11 7.72 -11.96 30.70
C GLN A 11 6.80 -13.17 30.51
N ILE A 12 7.21 -14.09 29.64
CA ILE A 12 6.38 -15.21 29.18
C ILE A 12 6.08 -16.22 30.30
N THR A 13 7.00 -16.34 31.27
CA THR A 13 6.95 -17.40 32.31
C THR A 13 5.66 -17.40 33.11
N SER A 14 5.13 -16.23 33.46
CA SER A 14 3.86 -16.10 34.19
C SER A 14 2.65 -16.57 33.39
N PHE A 15 2.73 -16.55 32.05
CA PHE A 15 1.64 -16.98 31.18
C PHE A 15 1.65 -18.48 30.91
N LEU A 16 2.80 -19.15 31.04
CA LEU A 16 2.94 -20.60 30.81
C LEU A 16 2.14 -21.44 31.81
N GLU A 17 1.82 -20.88 32.97
CA GLU A 17 0.98 -21.52 33.99
C GLU A 17 -0.53 -21.38 33.68
N SER A 18 -0.90 -20.56 32.69
CA SER A 18 -2.30 -20.33 32.35
C SER A 18 -2.87 -21.40 31.42
N GLU A 19 -4.18 -21.60 31.48
CA GLU A 19 -4.93 -22.50 30.60
C GLU A 19 -4.61 -22.25 29.11
N MET A 20 -4.29 -23.31 28.36
CA MET A 20 -4.21 -23.23 26.91
C MET A 20 -5.60 -23.32 26.28
N ILE A 21 -5.87 -22.45 25.32
CA ILE A 21 -7.11 -22.43 24.55
C ILE A 21 -6.80 -22.68 23.07
N ALA A 22 -7.75 -23.30 22.36
CA ALA A 22 -7.67 -23.51 20.93
C ALA A 22 -8.38 -22.38 20.18
N LEU A 23 -7.70 -21.79 19.20
CA LEU A 23 -8.22 -20.82 18.25
C LEU A 23 -8.40 -21.54 16.92
N GLU A 24 -9.62 -21.62 16.42
CA GLU A 24 -9.91 -22.33 15.16
C GLU A 24 -9.95 -21.34 13.99
N GLY A 25 -9.10 -21.57 12.99
CA GLY A 25 -9.04 -20.76 11.77
C GLY A 25 -10.12 -21.11 10.74
N ALA A 26 -10.15 -20.34 9.66
CA ALA A 26 -11.04 -20.54 8.50
C ALA A 26 -10.84 -21.91 7.82
N ASP A 27 -9.64 -22.47 7.93
CA ASP A 27 -9.23 -23.78 7.43
C ASP A 27 -9.51 -24.92 8.43
N SER A 28 -10.28 -24.66 9.50
CA SER A 28 -10.59 -25.61 10.59
C SER A 28 -9.36 -26.14 11.33
N VAL A 29 -8.18 -25.52 11.13
CA VAL A 29 -6.95 -25.86 11.85
C VAL A 29 -6.93 -25.08 13.17
N LYS A 30 -6.61 -25.80 14.25
CA LYS A 30 -6.54 -25.23 15.61
C LYS A 30 -5.12 -24.75 15.92
N VAL A 31 -5.03 -23.50 16.37
CA VAL A 31 -3.81 -22.88 16.89
C VAL A 31 -3.98 -22.70 18.39
N TYR A 32 -3.03 -23.19 19.18
CA TYR A 32 -3.14 -23.14 20.64
C TYR A 32 -2.35 -21.97 21.22
N VAL A 33 -2.93 -21.29 22.21
CA VAL A 33 -2.29 -20.15 22.90
C VAL A 33 -2.64 -20.18 24.38
N HIS A 34 -1.74 -19.66 25.22
CA HIS A 34 -2.00 -19.49 26.64
C HIS A 34 -3.00 -18.33 26.86
N LYS A 35 -4.10 -18.60 27.54
CA LYS A 35 -5.20 -17.66 27.79
C LYS A 35 -4.73 -16.41 28.53
N GLY A 36 -3.79 -16.55 29.46
CA GLY A 36 -3.18 -15.44 30.18
C GLY A 36 -2.47 -14.48 29.24
N LEU A 37 -1.71 -15.01 28.27
CA LEU A 37 -1.00 -14.21 27.27
C LEU A 37 -1.98 -13.45 26.38
N LEU A 38 -2.99 -14.12 25.83
CA LEU A 38 -3.99 -13.48 24.98
C LEU A 38 -4.72 -12.36 25.71
N LYS A 39 -5.09 -12.56 26.99
CA LYS A 39 -5.74 -11.54 27.83
C LYS A 39 -4.84 -10.37 28.16
N ALA A 40 -3.55 -10.61 28.38
CA ALA A 40 -2.60 -9.55 28.72
C ALA A 40 -2.37 -8.58 27.56
N HIS A 41 -2.42 -9.07 26.31
CA HIS A 41 -2.13 -8.27 25.13
C HIS A 41 -3.39 -7.75 24.41
N SER A 42 -4.54 -8.44 24.48
CA SER A 42 -5.77 -8.03 23.79
C SER A 42 -6.59 -7.04 24.62
N LYS A 43 -6.87 -5.86 24.05
CA LYS A 43 -7.75 -4.86 24.69
C LYS A 43 -9.24 -5.19 24.54
N VAL A 44 -9.57 -6.04 23.55
CA VAL A 44 -10.95 -6.40 23.22
C VAL A 44 -11.25 -7.80 23.72
N SER A 45 -12.18 -7.90 24.67
CA SER A 45 -12.80 -9.17 25.08
C SER A 45 -14.06 -9.39 24.23
N GLY A 46 -14.02 -10.37 23.34
CA GLY A 46 -15.15 -10.76 22.51
C GLY A 46 -14.85 -12.04 21.75
N GLU A 47 -15.91 -12.72 21.32
CA GLU A 47 -15.86 -13.81 20.34
C GLU A 47 -15.43 -13.22 19.00
N CYS A 48 -14.12 -12.97 18.88
CA CYS A 48 -13.52 -12.67 17.59
C CYS A 48 -13.71 -13.88 16.70
N TRP A 49 -14.00 -13.60 15.43
CA TRP A 49 -14.13 -14.62 14.42
C TRP A 49 -12.73 -15.06 13.98
N TRP A 50 -12.08 -15.86 14.81
CA TRP A 50 -10.86 -16.57 14.41
C TRP A 50 -11.07 -17.35 13.11
N SER A 51 -12.29 -17.87 12.92
CA SER A 51 -12.76 -18.51 11.69
C SER A 51 -12.75 -17.63 10.45
N CYS A 52 -12.50 -16.33 10.57
CA CYS A 52 -12.33 -15.42 9.44
C CYS A 52 -10.89 -15.34 8.94
N PHE A 53 -9.94 -15.88 9.69
CA PHE A 53 -8.51 -15.84 9.36
C PHE A 53 -7.99 -17.25 9.14
N HIS A 54 -7.09 -17.41 8.16
CA HIS A 54 -6.37 -18.67 8.01
C HIS A 54 -5.53 -18.98 9.26
N SER A 55 -5.34 -20.27 9.57
CA SER A 55 -4.55 -20.66 10.73
C SER A 55 -3.12 -20.13 10.69
N ASP A 56 -2.53 -19.94 9.52
CA ASP A 56 -1.19 -19.35 9.39
C ASP A 56 -1.13 -17.88 9.84
N THR A 57 -2.17 -17.10 9.58
CA THR A 57 -2.28 -15.73 10.11
C THR A 57 -2.45 -15.74 11.63
N ILE A 58 -3.24 -16.67 12.17
CA ILE A 58 -3.38 -16.86 13.61
C ILE A 58 -2.05 -17.28 14.25
N LYS A 59 -1.29 -18.18 13.63
CA LYS A 59 0.04 -18.59 14.11
C LYS A 59 0.99 -17.40 14.21
N ARG A 60 1.10 -16.58 13.15
CA ARG A 60 1.96 -15.39 13.15
C ARG A 60 1.56 -14.38 14.22
N PHE A 61 0.25 -14.22 14.42
CA PHE A 61 -0.27 -13.39 15.51
C PHE A 61 0.14 -13.93 16.88
N VAL A 62 -0.03 -15.24 17.12
CA VAL A 62 0.37 -15.89 18.37
C VAL A 62 1.90 -15.82 18.57
N GLU A 63 2.68 -16.05 17.52
CA GLU A 63 4.14 -15.92 17.53
C GLU A 63 4.56 -14.51 17.97
N TYR A 64 3.92 -13.46 17.42
CA TYR A 64 4.15 -12.09 17.86
C TYR A 64 3.82 -11.88 19.34
N LEU A 65 2.74 -12.46 19.87
CA LEU A 65 2.42 -12.36 21.30
C LEU A 65 3.52 -12.96 22.18
N TYR A 66 4.16 -14.05 21.73
CA TYR A 66 5.25 -14.68 22.47
C TYR A 66 6.57 -13.94 22.32
N GLN A 67 6.91 -13.51 21.11
CA GLN A 67 8.25 -13.05 20.78
C GLN A 67 8.38 -11.53 20.84
N GLY A 68 7.28 -10.81 20.64
CA GLY A 68 7.25 -9.36 20.49
C GLY A 68 7.76 -8.88 19.13
N ASP A 69 8.04 -9.80 18.21
CA ASP A 69 8.51 -9.49 16.87
C ASP A 69 7.60 -10.12 15.80
N TYR A 70 7.61 -9.50 14.62
CA TYR A 70 6.93 -10.02 13.44
C TYR A 70 7.93 -10.07 12.30
N THR A 71 8.45 -11.27 11.99
CA THR A 71 9.21 -11.50 10.76
C THR A 71 8.21 -11.74 9.65
N GLY A 72 8.18 -10.84 8.65
CA GLY A 72 7.25 -10.93 7.53
C GLY A 72 7.52 -12.18 6.69
N LEU A 73 6.59 -12.51 5.79
CA LEU A 73 6.84 -13.58 4.84
C LEU A 73 7.90 -13.17 3.83
N LEU A 74 8.73 -14.14 3.44
CA LEU A 74 9.65 -13.96 2.33
C LEU A 74 8.93 -14.18 1.01
N PRO A 75 9.13 -13.33 0.00
CA PRO A 75 8.59 -13.57 -1.35
C PRO A 75 9.08 -14.92 -1.88
N GLY A 76 8.16 -15.78 -2.32
CA GLY A 76 8.50 -17.09 -2.90
C GLY A 76 8.57 -18.28 -1.92
N SER A 77 8.25 -18.09 -0.64
CA SER A 77 7.98 -19.21 0.29
C SER A 77 6.53 -19.72 0.17
N ALA A 78 6.04 -19.89 -1.06
CA ALA A 78 4.75 -20.51 -1.30
C ALA A 78 4.73 -21.91 -0.66
N PRO A 79 3.60 -22.37 -0.10
CA PRO A 79 3.49 -23.69 0.48
C PRO A 79 3.90 -24.72 -0.56
N THR A 80 4.93 -25.51 -0.24
CA THR A 80 5.50 -26.56 -1.09
C THR A 80 4.40 -27.42 -1.70
N ALA A 81 4.04 -27.13 -2.95
CA ALA A 81 3.23 -28.02 -3.75
C ALA A 81 4.05 -29.29 -4.05
N ALA A 82 3.34 -30.42 -4.14
CA ALA A 82 3.85 -31.79 -4.17
C ALA A 82 5.14 -32.02 -5.00
N PRO A 83 6.01 -32.95 -4.57
CA PRO A 83 7.25 -33.29 -5.26
C PRO A 83 6.93 -33.92 -6.62
N GLY A 84 7.11 -33.16 -7.70
CA GLY A 84 6.90 -33.64 -9.06
C GLY A 84 6.88 -32.57 -10.15
N SER A 85 6.76 -31.28 -9.81
CA SER A 85 6.74 -30.21 -10.80
C SER A 85 8.16 -29.75 -11.15
N LEU A 86 8.52 -29.85 -12.45
CA LEU A 86 9.75 -29.32 -13.03
C LEU A 86 9.92 -27.85 -12.64
N ALA A 87 11.04 -27.54 -11.99
CA ALA A 87 11.37 -26.22 -11.47
C ALA A 87 11.44 -25.18 -12.59
N THR A 88 10.33 -24.52 -12.87
CA THR A 88 10.34 -23.20 -13.50
C THR A 88 11.04 -22.22 -12.55
N PRO A 89 11.75 -21.21 -13.07
CA PRO A 89 12.36 -20.17 -12.23
C PRO A 89 11.29 -19.63 -11.28
N LYS A 90 11.58 -19.66 -9.96
CA LYS A 90 10.69 -19.16 -8.91
C LYS A 90 10.37 -17.69 -9.21
N SER A 91 9.24 -17.42 -9.85
CA SER A 91 8.71 -16.07 -9.90
C SER A 91 8.42 -15.65 -8.46
N LEU A 92 8.92 -14.47 -8.08
CA LEU A 92 8.65 -13.90 -6.76
C LEU A 92 7.16 -13.55 -6.72
N ASN A 93 6.38 -14.38 -6.03
CA ASN A 93 4.96 -14.12 -5.84
C ASN A 93 4.76 -13.31 -4.54
N TYR A 94 4.45 -12.02 -4.71
CA TYR A 94 4.16 -11.11 -3.61
C TYR A 94 2.67 -11.09 -3.20
N GLN A 95 1.76 -11.70 -3.96
CA GLN A 95 0.33 -11.78 -3.64
C GLN A 95 0.11 -12.30 -2.22
N GLY A 96 0.69 -13.46 -1.90
CA GLY A 96 0.56 -14.08 -0.58
C GLY A 96 1.20 -13.25 0.54
N VAL A 97 2.26 -12.49 0.22
CA VAL A 97 2.94 -11.59 1.17
C VAL A 97 2.02 -10.41 1.52
N PHE A 98 1.47 -9.74 0.51
CA PHE A 98 0.59 -8.59 0.71
C PHE A 98 -0.67 -8.97 1.49
N VAL A 99 -1.35 -10.04 1.08
CA VAL A 99 -2.56 -10.52 1.76
C VAL A 99 -2.25 -10.95 3.19
N SER A 100 -1.12 -11.61 3.44
CA SER A 100 -0.74 -12.00 4.81
C SER A 100 -0.50 -10.81 5.73
N HIS A 101 0.16 -9.75 5.25
CA HIS A 101 0.33 -8.51 6.03
C HIS A 101 -1.01 -7.84 6.31
N ALA A 102 -1.89 -7.78 5.31
CA ALA A 102 -3.21 -7.18 5.44
C ALA A 102 -4.10 -7.97 6.42
N GLU A 103 -4.11 -9.30 6.34
CA GLU A 103 -4.84 -10.16 7.28
C GLU A 103 -4.34 -9.99 8.71
N LEU A 104 -3.01 -10.00 8.91
CA LEU A 104 -2.43 -9.85 10.24
C LEU A 104 -2.67 -8.45 10.81
N PHE A 105 -2.62 -7.42 9.97
CA PHE A 105 -3.02 -6.05 10.33
C PHE A 105 -4.47 -6.03 10.84
N MET A 106 -5.39 -6.64 10.10
CA MET A 106 -6.80 -6.68 10.47
C MET A 106 -7.04 -7.43 11.76
N LEU A 107 -6.39 -8.58 11.93
CA LEU A 107 -6.44 -9.35 13.18
C LEU A 107 -5.88 -8.53 14.35
N ALA A 108 -4.73 -7.90 14.20
CA ALA A 108 -4.09 -7.09 15.22
C ALA A 108 -4.98 -5.91 15.68
N LYS A 109 -5.53 -5.15 14.73
CA LYS A 109 -6.43 -4.03 15.03
C LYS A 109 -7.73 -4.50 15.67
N SER A 110 -8.30 -5.63 15.23
CA SER A 110 -9.51 -6.21 15.85
C SER A 110 -9.30 -6.64 17.31
N ARG A 111 -8.04 -6.88 17.70
CA ARG A 111 -7.63 -7.21 19.08
C ARG A 111 -7.09 -6.01 19.86
N GLY A 112 -7.01 -4.84 19.24
CA GLY A 112 -6.47 -3.62 19.85
C GLY A 112 -4.96 -3.69 20.11
N ILE A 113 -4.22 -4.47 19.31
CA ILE A 113 -2.75 -4.60 19.40
C ILE A 113 -2.15 -3.66 18.35
N ASP A 114 -2.19 -2.37 18.67
CA ASP A 114 -1.77 -1.30 17.76
C ASP A 114 -0.32 -1.46 17.28
N PRO A 115 0.68 -1.82 18.14
CA PRO A 115 2.05 -1.98 17.68
C PRO A 115 2.21 -3.00 16.55
N LEU A 116 1.52 -4.14 16.62
CA LEU A 116 1.55 -5.14 15.55
C LEU A 116 0.87 -4.60 14.28
N GLY A 117 -0.27 -3.92 14.42
CA GLY A 117 -0.94 -3.28 13.29
C GLY A 117 -0.02 -2.31 12.54
N GLU A 118 0.67 -1.43 13.25
CA GLU A 118 1.61 -0.49 12.63
C GLU A 118 2.78 -1.19 11.94
N ILE A 119 3.33 -2.26 12.55
CA ILE A 119 4.40 -3.06 11.93
C ILE A 119 3.90 -3.73 10.64
N CYS A 120 2.73 -4.37 10.67
CA CYS A 120 2.14 -5.01 9.48
C CYS A 120 1.92 -4.00 8.35
N MET A 121 1.44 -2.81 8.68
CA MET A 121 1.20 -1.77 7.68
C MET A 121 2.50 -1.23 7.08
N ALA A 122 3.51 -0.98 7.91
CA ALA A 122 4.83 -0.55 7.44
C ALA A 122 5.47 -1.60 6.52
N LYS A 123 5.39 -2.89 6.88
CA LYS A 123 5.90 -3.99 6.06
C LYS A 123 5.14 -4.17 4.75
N LEU A 124 3.82 -4.02 4.78
CA LEU A 124 3.01 -4.03 3.55
C LEU A 124 3.49 -2.95 2.58
N GLN A 125 3.69 -1.72 3.05
CA GLN A 125 4.18 -0.62 2.21
C GLN A 125 5.60 -0.86 1.69
N GLU A 126 6.50 -1.36 2.55
CA GLU A 126 7.87 -1.71 2.18
C GLU A 126 7.89 -2.79 1.09
N ASP A 127 7.17 -3.88 1.28
CA ASP A 127 7.13 -5.00 0.32
C ASP A 127 6.41 -4.61 -0.97
N MET A 128 5.42 -3.71 -0.93
CA MET A 128 4.83 -3.12 -2.14
C MET A 128 5.85 -2.29 -2.92
N GLY A 129 6.70 -1.53 -2.23
CA GLY A 129 7.81 -0.78 -2.85
C GLY A 129 8.81 -1.71 -3.54
N LYS A 130 9.28 -2.75 -2.84
CA LYS A 130 10.21 -3.75 -3.40
C LYS A 130 9.61 -4.48 -4.58
N ALA A 131 8.36 -4.94 -4.47
CA ALA A 131 7.69 -5.63 -5.57
C ALA A 131 7.56 -4.75 -6.81
N HIS A 132 7.36 -3.44 -6.65
CA HIS A 132 7.31 -2.51 -7.77
C HIS A 132 8.66 -2.37 -8.48
N GLU A 133 9.78 -2.43 -7.73
CA GLU A 133 11.13 -2.34 -8.28
C GLU A 133 11.60 -3.65 -8.92
N GLU A 134 11.18 -4.79 -8.37
CA GLU A 134 11.68 -6.13 -8.74
C GLU A 134 10.82 -6.84 -9.80
N LEU A 135 9.52 -6.51 -9.90
CA LEU A 135 8.60 -7.22 -10.77
C LEU A 135 8.27 -6.43 -12.04
N PRO A 136 7.98 -7.12 -13.15
CA PRO A 136 7.29 -6.52 -14.29
C PRO A 136 5.94 -5.93 -13.87
N ASP A 137 5.55 -4.81 -14.47
CA ASP A 137 4.32 -4.07 -14.15
C ASP A 137 3.06 -4.96 -14.13
N SER A 138 2.98 -5.94 -15.04
CA SER A 138 1.84 -6.88 -15.10
C SER A 138 1.74 -7.80 -13.87
N MET A 139 2.87 -8.29 -13.37
CA MET A 139 2.88 -9.13 -12.17
C MET A 139 2.66 -8.28 -10.92
N PHE A 140 3.21 -7.08 -10.88
CA PHE A 140 2.95 -6.14 -9.79
C PHE A 140 1.45 -5.78 -9.73
N SER A 141 0.83 -5.45 -10.87
CA SER A 141 -0.59 -5.09 -10.92
C SER A 141 -1.49 -6.25 -10.50
N GLU A 142 -1.18 -7.50 -10.89
CA GLU A 142 -1.87 -8.71 -10.40
C GLU A 142 -1.84 -8.82 -8.87
N ASN A 143 -0.66 -8.66 -8.25
CA ASN A 143 -0.52 -8.74 -6.80
C ASN A 143 -1.33 -7.63 -6.07
N VAL A 144 -1.35 -6.42 -6.64
CA VAL A 144 -2.11 -5.29 -6.09
C VAL A 144 -3.62 -5.47 -6.26
N VAL A 145 -4.06 -6.01 -7.39
CA VAL A 145 -5.48 -6.34 -7.66
C VAL A 145 -6.02 -7.32 -6.63
N GLU A 146 -5.23 -8.32 -6.25
CA GLU A 146 -5.59 -9.28 -5.22
C GLU A 146 -5.67 -8.65 -3.83
N LEU A 147 -4.74 -7.77 -3.49
CA LEU A 147 -4.81 -6.98 -2.24
C LEU A 147 -6.05 -6.08 -2.20
N LEU A 148 -6.43 -5.47 -3.33
CA LEU A 148 -7.67 -4.70 -3.44
C LEU A 148 -8.90 -5.58 -3.27
N ARG A 149 -8.95 -6.75 -3.92
CA ARG A 149 -10.04 -7.73 -3.76
C ARG A 149 -10.21 -8.10 -2.29
N TYR A 150 -9.11 -8.39 -1.60
CA TYR A 150 -9.13 -8.65 -0.17
C TYR A 150 -9.70 -7.46 0.60
N SER A 151 -9.12 -6.26 0.42
CA SER A 151 -9.44 -5.03 1.17
C SER A 151 -10.85 -4.49 0.92
N TYR A 152 -11.52 -4.89 -0.17
CA TYR A 152 -12.89 -4.50 -0.50
C TYR A 152 -13.85 -5.69 -0.53
N SER A 153 -13.43 -6.87 -0.07
CA SER A 153 -14.32 -8.02 0.06
C SER A 153 -15.43 -7.71 1.07
N HIS A 154 -16.67 -7.99 0.68
CA HIS A 154 -17.86 -7.61 1.46
C HIS A 154 -18.15 -8.53 2.64
N CYS A 155 -17.35 -9.58 2.81
CA CYS A 155 -17.58 -10.63 3.81
C CYS A 155 -17.17 -10.22 5.23
N TYR A 156 -16.47 -9.09 5.40
CA TYR A 156 -15.90 -8.70 6.69
C TYR A 156 -16.30 -7.27 7.07
N MET A 157 -17.45 -7.20 7.74
CA MET A 157 -18.02 -6.13 8.59
C MET A 157 -17.66 -4.67 8.32
N SER A 158 -18.68 -3.93 7.89
CA SER A 158 -18.69 -2.50 7.54
C SER A 158 -18.25 -1.54 8.64
N ASP A 159 -18.20 -1.98 9.90
CA ASP A 159 -18.11 -1.07 11.05
C ASP A 159 -16.72 -1.06 11.70
N ASN A 160 -15.77 -1.89 11.22
CA ASN A 160 -14.41 -1.88 11.77
C ASN A 160 -13.58 -0.75 11.11
N PRO A 161 -13.13 0.28 11.86
CA PRO A 161 -12.35 1.39 11.31
C PRO A 161 -11.02 0.96 10.68
N ALA A 162 -10.44 -0.17 11.12
CA ALA A 162 -9.22 -0.71 10.55
C ALA A 162 -9.35 -1.04 9.06
N TRP A 163 -10.55 -1.47 8.62
CA TRP A 163 -10.80 -1.75 7.22
C TRP A 163 -10.72 -0.47 6.38
N GLY A 164 -11.22 0.64 6.91
CA GLY A 164 -11.09 1.96 6.29
C GLY A 164 -9.63 2.41 6.16
N GLU A 165 -8.80 2.15 7.18
CA GLU A 165 -7.35 2.42 7.13
C GLU A 165 -6.65 1.60 6.03
N LEU A 166 -6.91 0.28 5.97
CA LEU A 166 -6.35 -0.60 4.94
C LEU A 166 -6.80 -0.18 3.53
N GLN A 167 -8.09 0.10 3.34
CA GLN A 167 -8.65 0.57 2.08
C GLN A 167 -8.03 1.89 1.64
N LYS A 168 -7.84 2.83 2.56
CA LYS A 168 -7.19 4.12 2.26
C LYS A 168 -5.76 3.94 1.76
N ILE A 169 -4.99 3.07 2.40
CA ILE A 169 -3.58 2.87 2.02
C ILE A 169 -3.47 2.14 0.68
N THR A 170 -4.24 1.06 0.51
CA THR A 170 -4.24 0.27 -0.73
C THR A 170 -4.75 1.08 -1.91
N SER A 171 -5.85 1.82 -1.75
CA SER A 171 -6.36 2.72 -2.80
C SER A 171 -5.39 3.85 -3.15
N LYS A 172 -4.67 4.42 -2.17
CA LYS A 172 -3.64 5.43 -2.43
C LYS A 172 -2.55 4.89 -3.35
N VAL A 173 -1.99 3.72 -3.05
CA VAL A 173 -0.95 3.10 -3.91
C VAL A 173 -1.51 2.83 -5.31
N CYS A 174 -2.78 2.39 -5.38
CA CYS A 174 -3.44 2.15 -6.66
C CYS A 174 -3.63 3.41 -7.49
N VAL A 175 -4.03 4.53 -6.87
CA VAL A 175 -4.16 5.84 -7.53
C VAL A 175 -2.82 6.30 -8.08
N GLU A 176 -1.73 6.07 -7.36
CA GLU A 176 -0.40 6.45 -7.82
C GLU A 176 0.05 5.69 -9.08
N LYS A 177 -0.53 4.49 -9.27
CA LYS A 177 -0.22 3.55 -10.33
C LYS A 177 -1.45 3.23 -11.20
N ILE A 178 -2.42 4.16 -11.27
CA ILE A 178 -3.72 3.88 -11.87
C ILE A 178 -3.61 3.47 -13.34
N GLY A 179 -2.62 3.99 -14.07
CA GLY A 179 -2.32 3.58 -15.45
C GLY A 179 -2.01 2.08 -15.57
N LEU A 180 -1.22 1.54 -14.63
CA LEU A 180 -0.84 0.11 -14.62
C LEU A 180 -2.02 -0.80 -14.25
N ILE A 181 -2.96 -0.30 -13.46
CA ILE A 181 -4.14 -1.08 -12.99
C ILE A 181 -5.26 -1.06 -14.03
N LEU A 182 -5.36 0.01 -14.81
CA LEU A 182 -6.30 0.09 -15.93
C LEU A 182 -5.93 -0.89 -17.05
N GLU A 183 -4.64 -1.17 -17.21
CA GLU A 183 -4.16 -2.27 -18.04
C GLU A 183 -4.44 -3.60 -17.32
N MET A 184 -5.12 -4.53 -18.01
CA MET A 184 -5.59 -5.80 -17.45
C MET A 184 -4.52 -6.49 -16.59
N PRO A 185 -4.87 -7.00 -15.39
CA PRO A 185 -6.19 -7.54 -15.02
C PRO A 185 -7.12 -6.66 -14.15
N GLY A 186 -6.71 -5.43 -13.80
CA GLY A 186 -7.44 -4.58 -12.86
C GLY A 186 -8.75 -3.97 -13.37
N ALA A 187 -8.95 -3.89 -14.69
CA ALA A 187 -10.14 -3.28 -15.29
C ALA A 187 -11.48 -3.89 -14.79
N SER A 188 -11.49 -5.19 -14.48
CA SER A 188 -12.69 -5.86 -13.92
C SER A 188 -13.09 -5.37 -12.53
N LEU A 189 -12.13 -4.89 -11.72
CA LEU A 189 -12.42 -4.27 -10.43
C LEU A 189 -13.08 -2.90 -10.55
N LEU A 190 -12.93 -2.28 -11.72
CA LEU A 190 -13.39 -0.93 -12.01
C LEU A 190 -14.74 -0.92 -12.73
N SER A 191 -15.24 -2.05 -13.20
CA SER A 191 -16.50 -2.13 -13.96
C SER A 191 -17.76 -2.07 -13.09
N GLY A 192 -17.68 -1.61 -11.85
CA GLY A 192 -18.80 -1.58 -10.91
C GLY A 192 -18.90 -0.29 -10.11
N GLU A 193 -20.12 0.03 -9.68
CA GLU A 193 -20.36 1.04 -8.67
C GLU A 193 -20.07 0.45 -7.29
N GLY A 194 -19.12 1.02 -6.55
CA GLY A 194 -18.72 0.48 -5.26
C GLY A 194 -17.81 1.42 -4.49
N LYS A 195 -17.54 1.06 -3.23
CA LYS A 195 -16.65 1.83 -2.36
C LYS A 195 -15.25 1.98 -2.97
N LEU A 196 -14.72 0.91 -3.60
CA LEU A 196 -13.43 0.94 -4.28
C LEU A 196 -13.37 2.04 -5.35
N MET A 197 -14.34 2.05 -6.27
CA MET A 197 -14.37 3.06 -7.34
C MET A 197 -14.46 4.48 -6.75
N LYS A 198 -15.29 4.69 -5.72
CA LYS A 198 -15.39 5.99 -5.03
C LYS A 198 -14.04 6.42 -4.45
N ASP A 199 -13.36 5.54 -3.72
CA ASP A 199 -12.06 5.84 -3.11
C ASP A 199 -10.99 6.14 -4.18
N LEU A 200 -10.96 5.37 -5.28
CA LEU A 200 -10.05 5.60 -6.39
C LEU A 200 -10.32 6.93 -7.12
N MET A 201 -11.59 7.28 -7.35
CA MET A 201 -11.96 8.56 -7.96
C MET A 201 -11.58 9.75 -7.07
N ILE A 202 -11.83 9.65 -5.76
CA ILE A 202 -11.42 10.68 -4.79
C ILE A 202 -9.90 10.88 -4.87
N GLY A 203 -9.12 9.80 -4.74
CA GLY A 203 -7.67 9.91 -4.79
C GLY A 203 -7.14 10.42 -6.14
N ALA A 204 -7.76 10.04 -7.26
CA ALA A 204 -7.39 10.56 -8.58
C ALA A 204 -7.61 12.07 -8.70
N VAL A 205 -8.73 12.58 -8.18
CA VAL A 205 -9.02 14.02 -8.13
C VAL A 205 -8.04 14.76 -7.22
N GLU A 206 -7.70 14.19 -6.06
CA GLU A 206 -6.69 14.77 -5.16
C GLU A 206 -5.32 14.87 -5.85
N ARG A 207 -4.87 13.79 -6.50
CA ARG A 207 -3.61 13.76 -7.25
C ARG A 207 -3.59 14.78 -8.39
N LEU A 208 -4.71 14.98 -9.08
CA LEU A 208 -4.82 15.99 -10.14
C LEU A 208 -4.63 17.41 -9.57
N LYS A 209 -5.31 17.74 -8.46
CA LYS A 209 -5.15 19.04 -7.78
C LYS A 209 -3.70 19.29 -7.34
N GLU A 210 -3.02 18.27 -6.83
CA GLU A 210 -1.60 18.37 -6.47
C GLU A 210 -0.70 18.63 -7.68
N ALA A 211 -0.99 18.00 -8.83
CA ALA A 211 -0.26 18.23 -10.07
C ALA A 211 -0.45 19.67 -10.59
N GLU A 212 -1.69 20.18 -10.58
CA GLU A 212 -2.00 21.58 -10.96
C GLU A 212 -1.29 22.59 -10.05
N SER A 213 -1.30 22.36 -8.74
CA SER A 213 -0.59 23.23 -7.79
C SER A 213 0.92 23.27 -8.08
N ARG A 214 1.54 22.12 -8.35
CA ARG A 214 2.97 22.06 -8.71
C ARG A 214 3.29 22.80 -10.00
N LEU A 215 2.43 22.70 -11.02
CA LEU A 215 2.60 23.43 -12.28
C LEU A 215 2.52 24.94 -12.05
N ALA A 216 1.55 25.41 -11.27
CA ALA A 216 1.41 26.84 -10.95
C ALA A 216 2.63 27.41 -10.20
N ASP A 217 3.25 26.62 -9.32
CA ASP A 217 4.46 27.04 -8.61
C ASP A 217 5.69 27.08 -9.52
N MET A 218 5.81 26.14 -10.46
CA MET A 218 6.86 26.14 -11.47
C MET A 218 6.76 27.35 -12.43
N GLU A 219 5.54 27.77 -12.77
CA GLU A 219 5.31 28.98 -13.59
C GLU A 219 5.67 30.27 -12.85
N LYS A 220 5.33 30.38 -11.55
CA LYS A 220 5.71 31.53 -10.71
C LYS A 220 7.22 31.64 -10.48
N GLY A 221 7.91 30.50 -10.40
CA GLY A 221 9.37 30.44 -10.26
C GLY A 221 10.14 30.88 -11.52
N LYS A 222 9.50 30.89 -12.69
CA LYS A 222 10.09 31.29 -13.98
C LYS A 222 10.07 32.80 -14.25
N LYS A 223 10.03 33.63 -13.19
CA LYS A 223 10.20 35.09 -13.34
C LYS A 223 11.46 35.36 -14.17
N PRO A 224 11.36 36.09 -15.30
CA PRO A 224 12.50 36.31 -16.16
C PRO A 224 13.59 36.99 -15.35
N ALA A 225 14.77 36.37 -15.29
CA ALA A 225 15.98 37.04 -14.84
C ALA A 225 16.08 38.29 -15.70
N ALA A 226 15.69 39.42 -15.11
CA ALA A 226 15.68 40.69 -15.79
C ALA A 226 17.11 40.93 -16.24
N THR A 227 17.29 40.91 -17.55
CA THR A 227 18.48 41.40 -18.24
C THR A 227 18.87 42.71 -17.57
N HIS A 228 19.92 42.67 -16.76
CA HIS A 228 20.61 43.86 -16.30
C HIS A 228 21.22 44.48 -17.55
N ARG A 229 20.41 45.31 -18.22
CA ARG A 229 20.80 46.11 -19.36
C ARG A 229 21.68 47.23 -18.79
N GLN A 230 22.94 46.88 -18.57
CA GLN A 230 24.00 47.82 -18.26
C GLN A 230 24.08 48.76 -19.46
N GLY A 231 23.71 50.03 -19.22
CA GLY A 231 23.66 51.06 -20.23
C GLY A 231 25.02 51.21 -20.90
N TYR A 232 25.04 50.99 -22.20
CA TYR A 232 26.06 51.58 -23.07
C TYR A 232 25.39 52.64 -23.92
N SER A 233 26.00 53.81 -23.82
CA SER A 233 25.66 55.12 -24.31
C SER A 233 25.47 55.21 -25.82
N GLU A 234 24.58 56.14 -26.19
CA GLU A 234 24.42 56.76 -27.50
C GLU A 234 25.73 57.11 -28.21
N GLN A 235 25.84 56.70 -29.48
CA GLN A 235 26.52 57.42 -30.57
C GLN A 235 25.89 56.90 -31.87
N LYS A 236 24.85 57.57 -32.41
CA LYS A 236 24.86 58.73 -33.31
C LYS A 236 25.40 58.40 -34.73
N GLU A 237 24.51 58.66 -35.69
CA GLU A 237 24.72 59.07 -37.09
C GLU A 237 24.52 58.07 -38.27
N ARG A 238 23.60 58.51 -39.16
CA ARG A 238 23.64 58.50 -40.65
C ARG A 238 23.35 57.17 -41.35
N SER A 239 22.20 57.00 -42.03
CA SER A 239 21.66 57.65 -43.25
C SER A 239 21.78 56.72 -44.47
N GLY A 240 20.66 56.47 -45.16
CA GLY A 240 20.56 55.78 -46.45
C GLY A 240 19.39 54.78 -46.45
N SER A 241 18.18 55.18 -46.81
CA SER A 241 17.67 55.23 -48.20
C SER A 241 17.95 53.96 -48.99
N SER A 242 16.95 53.09 -49.17
CA SER A 242 16.54 52.62 -50.50
C SER A 242 15.26 51.77 -50.43
N SER A 243 14.40 52.03 -51.40
CA SER A 243 13.12 51.41 -51.76
C SER A 243 13.17 49.90 -52.05
N ALA A 244 12.08 49.18 -51.73
CA ALA A 244 11.28 48.40 -52.70
C ALA A 244 10.20 47.55 -52.00
N THR A 245 8.96 47.71 -52.44
CA THR A 245 7.83 46.76 -52.35
C THR A 245 7.64 46.08 -53.73
N PRO A 246 6.72 45.10 -53.95
CA PRO A 246 6.17 44.01 -53.13
C PRO A 246 6.12 42.65 -53.93
N TRP A 247 5.26 41.69 -53.50
CA TRP A 247 4.73 40.46 -54.16
C TRP A 247 5.33 39.17 -53.55
N TRP A 248 4.56 38.19 -53.05
CA TRP A 248 3.55 37.39 -53.74
C TRP A 248 2.35 36.96 -52.85
N LYS A 249 1.19 36.87 -53.50
CA LYS A 249 0.04 36.03 -53.14
C LYS A 249 0.36 34.57 -53.44
N PHE A 250 -0.21 33.61 -52.69
CA PHE A 250 -0.92 32.47 -53.27
C PHE A 250 -1.92 31.89 -52.25
N SER A 251 -3.14 31.69 -52.72
CA SER A 251 -4.22 30.93 -52.09
C SER A 251 -4.21 29.51 -52.66
N THR A 252 -4.50 28.50 -51.82
CA THR A 252 -5.69 27.62 -51.86
C THR A 252 -5.66 26.71 -50.66
#